data_AF-A0A453DMA4-F1
#
_entry.id   AF-A0A453DMA4-F1
#
_cell.length_a   1.000
_cell.length_b   1.000
_cell.length_c   1.000
_cell.angle_alpha   90.00
_cell.angle_beta   90.00
_cell.angle_gamma   90.00
#
_symmetry.space_group_name_H-M   'P 1'
#
loop_
_entity.id
_entity.type
_entity.pdbx_description
1 polymer ?
#
loop_
_entity_poly.entity_id
_entity_poly.type
_entity_poly.pdbx_seq_one_letter_code
_entity_poly.pdbx_strand_id
1 'polypeptide(L)' 'GIYQKWATLVKSIKEKNGVPLTRKLAHFTKAQEAAHKDIERAFGVLQARFAIVRGPARFWEKKTLENIMKCCVILH' A
#
# COMPACT_ATOMS: atom_id res chain seq x y z
N GLY A 1 -1.65 8.89 2.80
CA GLY A 1 -1.56 7.44 2.98
C GLY A 1 -1.20 7.15 4.42
N ILE A 2 -1.74 6.06 4.94
CA ILE A 2 -1.44 5.52 6.29
C ILE A 2 -0.03 4.91 6.38
N TYR A 3 0.66 4.78 5.24
CA TYR A 3 2.00 4.24 5.17
C TYR A 3 3.07 5.15 5.80
N GLN A 4 3.91 4.54 6.63
CA GLN A 4 5.13 5.17 7.14
C GLN A 4 6.10 5.50 5.99
N LYS A 5 7.18 6.26 6.26
CA LYS A 5 8.23 6.51 5.26
C LYS A 5 9.00 5.20 5.02
N TRP A 6 8.53 4.39 4.08
CA TRP A 6 9.26 3.23 3.58
C TRP A 6 10.05 3.61 2.34
N ALA A 7 11.29 3.15 2.23
CA ALA A 7 12.17 3.47 1.10
C ALA A 7 11.61 3.00 -0.25
N THR A 8 10.72 2.01 -0.24
CA THR A 8 10.10 1.41 -1.42
C THR A 8 8.81 2.12 -1.86
N LEU A 9 8.22 2.97 -1.00
CA LEU A 9 6.98 3.67 -1.29
C LEU A 9 7.24 5.16 -1.48
N VAL A 10 7.02 5.63 -2.70
CA VAL A 10 7.04 7.06 -2.98
C VAL A 10 5.87 7.71 -2.23
N LYS A 11 6.09 8.86 -1.59
CA LYS A 11 5.01 9.63 -0.95
C LYS A 11 4.40 10.62 -1.94
N SER A 12 3.16 11.04 -1.69
CA SER A 12 2.58 12.16 -2.43
C SER A 12 3.49 13.38 -2.35
N ILE A 13 3.80 13.93 -3.52
CA ILE A 13 4.63 15.13 -3.62
C ILE A 13 3.71 16.33 -3.34
N LYS A 14 4.12 17.18 -2.40
CA LYS A 14 3.40 18.38 -2.04
C LYS A 14 4.18 19.61 -2.45
N GLU A 15 3.46 20.71 -2.64
CA GLU A 15 4.06 22.03 -2.78
C GLU A 15 4.97 22.33 -1.58
N LYS A 16 6.12 22.93 -1.86
CA LYS A 16 7.12 23.26 -0.85
C LYS A 16 7.43 24.74 -0.95
N ASN A 17 7.39 25.44 0.19
CA ASN A 17 7.72 26.87 0.30
C ASN A 17 6.90 27.77 -0.65
N GLY A 18 5.64 27.45 -0.90
CA GLY A 18 4.76 28.23 -1.78
C GLY A 18 5.02 28.07 -3.29
N VAL A 19 5.90 27.15 -3.69
CA VAL A 19 6.14 26.85 -5.11
C VAL A 19 5.12 25.82 -5.59
N PRO A 20 4.29 26.15 -6.60
CA PRO A 20 3.33 25.22 -7.16
C PRO A 20 4.00 24.00 -7.79
N LEU A 21 3.34 22.85 -7.73
CA LEU A 21 3.81 21.67 -8.45
C LEU A 21 3.74 21.93 -9.96
N THR A 22 4.78 21.51 -10.68
CA THR A 22 4.68 21.48 -12.15
C THR A 22 3.54 20.54 -12.56
N ARG A 23 2.90 20.83 -13.70
CA ARG A 23 1.79 20.01 -14.20
C ARG A 23 2.13 18.51 -14.26
N LYS A 24 3.37 18.17 -14.61
CA LYS A 24 3.87 16.79 -14.62
C LYS A 24 3.86 16.16 -13.23
N LEU A 25 4.37 16.87 -12.21
CA LEU A 25 4.42 16.37 -10.83
C LEU A 25 3.02 16.26 -10.21
N ALA A 26 2.14 17.21 -10.54
CA ALA A 26 0.74 17.16 -10.11
C ALA A 26 0.02 15.93 -10.69
N HIS A 27 0.17 15.65 -11.99
CA HIS A 27 -0.38 14.46 -12.62
C HIS A 27 0.19 13.17 -12.02
N PHE A 28 1.51 13.09 -11.83
CA PHE A 28 2.17 11.93 -11.22
C PHE A 28 1.65 11.66 -9.80
N THR A 29 1.57 12.71 -8.96
CA THR A 29 1.08 12.62 -7.59
C THR A 29 -0.36 12.12 -7.55
N LYS A 30 -1.24 12.65 -8.41
CA LYS A 30 -2.63 12.22 -8.49
C LYS A 30 -2.76 10.74 -8.88
N ALA A 31 -1.98 10.27 -9.86
CA ALA A 31 -1.97 8.87 -10.27
C ALA A 31 -1.48 7.95 -9.14
N GLN A 32 -0.43 8.37 -8.43
CA GLN A 32 0.11 7.60 -7.31
C GLN A 32 -0.87 7.52 -6.13
N GLU A 33 -1.58 8.60 -5.82
CA GLU A 33 -2.62 8.62 -4.79
C GLU A 33 -3.80 7.70 -5.13
N ALA A 34 -4.22 7.68 -6.40
CA ALA A 34 -5.25 6.76 -6.86
C ALA A 34 -4.81 5.30 -6.68
N ALA A 35 -3.61 4.95 -7.15
CA ALA A 35 -3.08 3.61 -6.98
C ALA A 35 -2.94 3.20 -5.50
N HIS A 36 -2.48 4.11 -4.64
CA HIS A 36 -2.42 3.85 -3.19
C HIS A 36 -3.80 3.61 -2.58
N LYS A 37 -4.82 4.35 -3.01
CA LYS A 37 -6.19 4.16 -2.52
C LYS A 37 -6.74 2.79 -2.93
N ASP A 38 -6.44 2.33 -4.13
CA ASP A 38 -6.85 1.00 -4.60
C ASP A 38 -6.16 -0.10 -3.80
N ILE A 39 -4.86 0.04 -3.51
CA ILE A 39 -4.11 -0.88 -2.65
C ILE A 39 -4.70 -0.90 -1.23
N GLU A 40 -4.91 0.28 -0.62
CA GLU A 40 -5.49 0.38 0.73
C GLU A 40 -6.88 -0.28 0.79
N ARG A 41 -7.71 -0.11 -0.25
CA ARG A 41 -9.02 -0.77 -0.36
C ARG A 41 -8.89 -2.29 -0.49
N ALA A 42 -8.02 -2.78 -1.37
CA ALA A 42 -7.80 -4.22 -1.57
C ALA A 42 -7.28 -4.88 -0.28
N PHE A 43 -6.33 -4.26 0.41
CA PHE A 43 -5.85 -4.74 1.70
C PHE A 43 -6.95 -4.76 2.77
N GLY A 44 -7.85 -3.76 2.78
CA GLY A 44 -9.02 -3.76 3.66
C GLY A 44 -9.93 -4.97 3.41
N VAL A 45 -10.18 -5.33 2.15
CA VAL A 45 -10.97 -6.52 1.80
C VAL A 45 -10.25 -7.81 2.20
N LEU A 46 -8.94 -7.90 1.93
CA LEU A 46 -8.13 -9.06 2.31
C LEU A 46 -8.12 -9.26 3.84
N GLN A 47 -7.99 -8.19 4.63
CA GLN A 47 -8.06 -8.26 6.08
C GLN A 47 -9.43 -8.66 6.62
N ALA A 48 -10.51 -8.22 5.95
CA ALA A 48 -11.88 -8.61 6.32
C ALA A 48 -12.18 -10.08 6.01
N ARG A 49 -11.64 -10.61 4.89
CA ARG A 49 -11.86 -12.00 4.45
C ARG A 49 -10.93 -12.99 5.13
N PHE A 50 -9.66 -12.64 5.31
CA PHE A 50 -8.63 -13.56 5.77
C PHE A 50 -8.07 -13.12 7.13
N ALA A 51 -8.53 -13.77 8.21
CA ALA A 51 -8.12 -13.45 9.57
C ALA A 51 -6.60 -13.59 9.82
N ILE A 52 -5.90 -14.36 9.00
CA ILE A 52 -4.43 -14.50 9.06
C ILE A 52 -3.69 -13.22 8.64
N VAL A 53 -4.30 -12.37 7.80
CA VAL A 53 -3.67 -11.13 7.29
C VAL A 53 -3.64 -10.02 8.36
N ARG A 54 -4.52 -10.06 9.36
CA ARG A 54 -4.59 -9.07 10.46
C ARG A 54 -3.75 -9.44 11.69
N GLY A 55 -3.34 -10.71 11.82
CA GLY A 55 -2.69 -11.24 13.03
C GLY A 55 -1.17 -11.08 13.04
N PRO A 56 -0.54 -11.05 14.23
CA PRO A 56 0.91 -11.08 14.34
C PRO A 56 1.47 -12.42 13.84
N ALA A 57 2.50 -12.36 13.01
CA ALA A 57 3.07 -13.53 12.35
C ALA A 57 4.31 -14.12 13.07
N ARG A 58 4.51 -13.82 14.36
CA ARG A 58 5.76 -14.08 15.10
C ARG A 58 6.22 -15.55 15.12
N PHE A 59 5.30 -16.51 15.03
CA PHE A 59 5.61 -17.94 15.08
C PHE A 59 5.65 -18.62 13.70
N TRP A 60 5.45 -17.85 12.62
CA TRP A 60 5.38 -18.42 11.28
C TRP A 60 6.70 -18.25 10.54
N GLU A 61 7.09 -19.29 9.79
CA GLU A 61 8.18 -19.20 8.85
C GLU A 61 7.84 -18.20 7.73
N LYS A 62 8.81 -17.34 7.37
CA LYS A 62 8.65 -16.30 6.35
C LYS A 62 8.14 -16.86 5.01
N LYS A 63 8.66 -18.01 4.56
CA LYS A 63 8.27 -18.64 3.29
C LYS A 63 6.81 -19.08 3.30
N THR A 64 6.35 -19.61 4.43
CA THR A 64 4.96 -20.02 4.64
C THR A 64 4.04 -18.81 4.60
N LEU A 65 4.40 -17.72 5.28
CA LEU A 65 3.64 -16.46 5.23
C LEU A 65 3.56 -15.89 3.81
N GLU A 66 4.65 -15.91 3.06
CA GLU A 66 4.68 -15.43 1.67
C GLU A 66 3.70 -16.22 0.79
N ASN A 67 3.70 -17.56 0.91
CA ASN A 67 2.79 -18.41 0.16
C ASN A 67 1.32 -18.16 0.54
N ILE A 68 1.03 -17.99 1.83
CA ILE A 68 -0.31 -17.68 2.31
C ILE A 68 -0.78 -16.33 1.77
N MET A 69 0.06 -15.29 1.85
CA MET A 69 -0.26 -13.95 1.32
C MET A 69 -0.52 -13.98 -0.18
N LYS A 70 0.31 -14.70 -0.96
CA LYS A 70 0.06 -14.89 -2.40
C LYS A 70 -1.27 -15.59 -2.67
N CYS A 71 -1.59 -16.63 -1.91
CA CYS A 71 -2.85 -17.35 -2.02
C CYS A 71 -4.05 -16.41 -1.75
N CYS A 72 -4.01 -15.62 -0.67
CA CYS A 72 -5.04 -14.63 -0.35
C CYS A 72 -5.24 -13.60 -1.47
N VAL A 73 -4.16 -13.14 -2.11
CA VAL A 73 -4.22 -12.19 -3.23
C VAL A 73 -4.83 -12.83 -4.49
N ILE A 74 -4.48 -14.08 -4.80
CA ILE A 74 -4.99 -14.79 -6.00
C ILE A 74 -6.47 -15.17 -5.84
N LEU A 75 -6.90 -15.54 -4.63
CA LEU A 75 -8.28 -15.93 -4.35
C LEU A 75 -9.25 -14.76 -4.21
N HIS A 76 -8.75 -13.52 -4.12
CA HIS A 76 -9.59 -12.33 -3.91
C HIS A 76 -10.23 -11.84 -5.21
#